data_AF-G9NSD2-F1
#
_entry.id   AF-G9NSD2-F1
#
_cell.length_a   1.000
_cell.length_b   1.000
_cell.length_c   1.000
_cell.angle_alpha   90.00
_cell.angle_beta   90.00
_cell.angle_gamma   90.00
#
_symmetry.space_group_name_H-M   'P 1'
#
loop_
_entity.id
_entity.type
_entity.pdbx_description
1 polymer ?
#
loop_
_entity_poly.entity_id
_entity_poly.type
_entity_poly.pdbx_seq_one_letter_code
_entity_poly.pdbx_strand_id
1 'polypeptide(L)'
;MGQFDWFKKIGATDEAVAVLNDQPYLFTVLLVVIVTLLVQGGVLYAIHWGTFKDSQKKQPKKGGKSGGGLISKLTGGGSSDNGRRAAGGS
;
A
#
# COMPACT_ATOMS: atom_id res chain seq x y z
N MET A 1 14.37 26.70 -35.11
CA MET A 1 14.01 25.62 -34.18
C MET A 1 13.25 26.27 -33.05
N GLY A 2 11.94 26.02 -32.95
CA GLY A 2 11.13 26.44 -31.82
C GLY A 2 11.57 25.72 -30.55
N GLN A 3 11.33 26.36 -29.40
CA GLN A 3 11.70 25.83 -28.08
C GLN A 3 11.13 24.44 -27.82
N PHE A 4 9.95 24.14 -28.38
CA PHE A 4 9.26 22.86 -28.21
C PHE A 4 9.35 21.93 -29.43
N ASP A 5 10.25 22.19 -30.39
CA ASP A 5 10.42 21.31 -31.57
C ASP A 5 10.84 19.88 -31.19
N TRP A 6 11.48 19.70 -30.04
CA TRP A 6 11.82 18.37 -29.52
C TRP A 6 10.59 17.55 -29.11
N PHE A 7 9.43 18.18 -28.90
CA PHE A 7 8.19 17.44 -28.62
C PHE A 7 7.77 16.53 -29.79
N LYS A 8 8.22 16.83 -31.01
CA LYS A 8 8.03 15.91 -32.16
C LYS A 8 8.69 14.56 -31.91
N LYS A 9 9.80 14.52 -31.16
CA LYS A 9 10.51 13.27 -30.80
C LYS A 9 9.71 12.38 -29.85
N ILE A 10 8.78 12.95 -29.09
CA ILE A 10 7.88 12.22 -28.20
C ILE A 10 6.48 12.04 -28.80
N GLY A 11 6.32 12.30 -30.11
CA GLY A 11 5.09 12.05 -30.86
C GLY A 11 4.09 13.21 -30.95
N ALA A 12 4.49 14.44 -30.62
CA ALA A 12 3.63 15.59 -30.83
C ALA A 12 3.47 15.92 -32.33
N THR A 13 2.25 16.29 -32.73
CA THR A 13 1.96 16.73 -34.10
C THR A 13 2.56 18.11 -34.38
N ASP A 14 2.77 18.42 -35.66
CA ASP A 14 3.31 19.73 -36.08
C ASP A 14 2.41 20.89 -35.63
N GLU A 15 1.09 20.71 -35.74
CA GLU A 15 0.06 21.63 -35.25
C GLU A 15 0.20 21.88 -33.73
N ALA A 16 0.33 20.82 -32.94
CA ALA A 16 0.49 20.95 -31.50
C ALA A 16 1.78 21.73 -31.18
N VAL A 17 2.89 21.40 -31.83
CA VAL A 17 4.17 22.07 -31.64
C VAL A 17 4.13 23.53 -32.07
N ALA A 18 3.35 23.88 -33.11
CA ALA A 18 3.12 25.26 -33.49
C ALA A 18 2.39 26.04 -32.38
N VAL A 19 1.30 25.49 -31.84
CA VAL A 19 0.55 26.10 -30.73
C VAL A 19 1.41 26.25 -29.47
N LEU A 20 2.23 25.24 -29.17
CA LEU A 20 3.18 25.26 -28.04
C LEU A 20 4.22 26.38 -28.18
N ASN A 21 4.71 26.61 -29.40
CA ASN A 21 5.69 27.65 -29.69
C ASN A 21 5.07 29.05 -29.86
N ASP A 22 3.75 29.16 -30.06
CA ASP A 22 3.04 30.45 -30.15
C ASP A 22 3.01 31.18 -28.80
N GLN A 23 2.89 30.42 -27.69
CA GLN A 23 2.86 30.95 -26.33
C GLN A 23 3.87 30.26 -25.40
N PRO A 24 5.18 30.44 -25.65
CA PRO A 24 6.20 29.64 -24.99
C PRO A 24 6.30 29.93 -23.49
N TYR A 25 6.02 31.17 -23.06
CA TYR A 25 6.00 31.54 -21.65
C TYR A 25 4.87 30.83 -20.90
N LEU A 26 3.64 30.90 -21.41
CA LEU A 26 2.46 30.31 -20.76
C LEU A 26 2.62 28.79 -20.61
N PHE A 27 3.08 28.12 -21.66
CA PHE A 27 3.30 26.68 -21.62
C PHE A 27 4.46 26.27 -20.70
N THR A 28 5.55 27.05 -20.64
CA THR A 28 6.66 26.80 -19.71
C THR A 28 6.18 26.91 -18.26
N VAL A 29 5.40 27.94 -17.93
CA VAL A 29 4.81 28.09 -16.59
C VAL A 29 3.92 26.90 -16.23
N LEU A 30 3.09 26.43 -17.18
CA LEU A 30 2.27 25.25 -16.97
C LEU A 30 3.12 24.00 -16.64
N LEU A 31 4.20 23.75 -17.39
CA LEU A 31 5.12 22.65 -17.10
C LEU A 31 5.75 22.77 -15.71
N VAL A 32 6.18 23.97 -15.31
CA VAL A 32 6.75 24.21 -13.97
C VAL A 32 5.72 23.89 -12.88
N VAL A 33 4.46 24.30 -13.06
CA VAL A 33 3.38 24.00 -12.11
C VAL A 33 3.15 22.48 -12.00
N ILE A 34 3.07 21.77 -13.13
CA ILE A 34 2.89 20.30 -13.14
C ILE A 34 4.05 19.61 -12.42
N VAL A 35 5.29 19.96 -12.74
CA VAL A 35 6.48 19.39 -12.08
C VAL A 35 6.47 19.69 -10.58
N THR A 36 6.11 20.92 -10.19
CA THR A 36 6.01 21.31 -8.78
C THR A 36 4.96 20.50 -8.03
N LEU A 37 3.78 20.27 -8.63
CA LEU A 37 2.74 19.44 -8.04
C LEU A 37 3.15 17.97 -7.91
N LEU A 38 3.86 17.42 -8.91
CA LEU A 38 4.39 16.06 -8.83
C LEU A 38 5.45 15.93 -7.73
N VAL A 39 6.34 16.91 -7.59
CA VAL A 39 7.34 16.96 -6.51
C VAL A 39 6.63 17.07 -5.16
N GLN A 40 5.64 17.96 -5.03
CA GLN A 40 4.87 18.12 -3.79
C GLN A 40 4.12 16.83 -3.42
N GLY A 41 3.46 16.20 -4.38
CA GLY A 41 2.81 14.90 -4.21
C GLY A 41 3.79 13.81 -3.81
N GLY A 42 4.98 13.77 -4.42
CA GLY A 42 6.07 12.85 -4.06
C GLY A 42 6.60 13.06 -2.65
N VAL A 43 6.78 14.32 -2.21
CA VAL A 43 7.20 14.65 -0.85
C VAL A 43 6.12 14.24 0.16
N LEU A 44 4.85 14.54 -0.12
CA LEU A 44 3.73 14.10 0.71
C LEU A 44 3.65 12.58 0.79
N TYR A 45 3.85 11.88 -0.33
CA TYR A 45 3.91 10.43 -0.37
C TYR A 45 5.09 9.86 0.43
N ALA A 46 6.27 10.48 0.36
CA ALA A 46 7.43 10.06 1.14
C ALA A 46 7.20 10.23 2.66
N ILE A 47 6.60 11.36 3.07
CA ILE A 47 6.20 11.60 4.47
C ILE A 47 5.12 10.60 4.89
N HIS A 48 4.14 10.35 4.03
CA HIS A 48 3.09 9.36 4.28
C HIS A 48 3.69 7.97 4.49
N TRP A 49 4.62 7.53 3.64
CA TRP A 49 5.30 6.25 3.82
C TRP A 49 6.07 6.16 5.14
N GLY A 50 6.77 7.23 5.53
CA GLY A 50 7.52 7.29 6.80
C GLY A 50 6.64 7.27 8.04
N THR A 51 5.57 8.07 8.05
CA THR A 51 4.67 8.25 9.21
C THR A 51 3.78 7.03 9.48
N PHE A 52 3.41 6.26 8.46
CA PHE A 52 2.63 5.02 8.65
C PHE A 52 3.42 3.92 9.35
N LYS A 53 4.76 3.99 9.38
CA LYS A 53 5.62 2.99 10.03
C LYS A 53 5.57 3.04 11.55
N ASP A 54 5.31 4.20 12.13
CA ASP A 54 5.23 4.37 13.59
C ASP A 54 3.89 3.90 14.15
N SER A 55 2.81 3.98 13.36
CA SER A 55 1.47 3.55 13.78
C SER A 55 1.25 2.04 13.74
N GLN A 56 2.13 1.26 13.07
CA GLN A 56 2.07 -0.20 13.08
C GLN A 56 2.88 -0.85 14.22
N LYS A 57 3.67 -0.08 14.98
CA LYS A 57 4.48 -0.59 16.10
C LYS A 57 3.77 -0.68 17.45
N LYS A 58 2.45 -0.44 17.52
CA LYS A 58 1.68 -0.54 18.77
C LYS A 58 0.56 -1.58 18.75
N GLN A 59 0.79 -2.74 18.14
CA GLN A 59 0.25 -3.96 18.73
C GLN A 59 1.39 -4.71 19.41
N PRO A 60 1.50 -4.69 20.75
CA PRO A 60 2.19 -5.78 21.40
C PRO A 60 1.45 -7.05 20.99
N LYS A 61 2.08 -7.87 20.14
CA LYS A 61 1.72 -9.29 20.07
C LYS A 61 2.05 -9.84 21.46
N LYS A 62 1.04 -9.82 22.33
CA LYS A 62 1.11 -10.43 23.65
C LYS A 62 1.34 -11.92 23.38
N GLY A 63 2.58 -12.37 23.54
CA GLY A 63 2.87 -13.78 23.74
C GLY A 63 2.02 -14.24 24.93
N GLY A 64 1.07 -15.12 24.65
CA GLY A 64 0.07 -15.53 25.63
C GLY A 64 -0.73 -16.70 25.07
N LYS A 65 -0.11 -17.87 25.06
CA LYS A 65 -0.80 -19.16 24.90
C LYS A 65 -1.93 -19.25 25.93
N SER A 66 -3.18 -19.03 25.52
CA SER A 66 -4.42 -19.56 26.11
C SER A 66 -5.64 -18.74 25.66
N GLY A 67 -5.91 -18.74 24.35
CA GLY A 67 -7.24 -18.41 23.82
C GLY A 67 -8.15 -19.65 23.70
N GLY A 68 -7.68 -20.81 24.14
CA GLY A 68 -8.37 -22.09 24.00
C GLY A 68 -8.90 -22.70 25.29
N GLY A 69 -8.56 -22.14 26.46
CA GLY A 69 -8.91 -22.76 27.75
C GLY A 69 -10.39 -22.68 28.13
N LEU A 70 -11.09 -21.59 27.77
CA LEU A 70 -12.52 -21.43 28.08
C LEU A 70 -13.42 -22.16 27.08
N ILE A 71 -13.11 -22.07 25.78
CA ILE A 71 -13.87 -22.71 24.71
C ILE A 71 -13.69 -24.22 24.76
N SER A 72 -12.46 -24.74 24.97
CA SER A 72 -12.23 -26.18 25.11
C SER A 72 -12.88 -26.79 26.36
N LYS A 73 -13.16 -25.99 27.40
CA LYS A 73 -13.85 -26.44 28.63
C LYS A 73 -15.37 -26.40 28.48
N LEU A 74 -15.90 -25.60 27.55
CA LEU A 74 -17.32 -25.52 27.21
C LEU A 74 -17.72 -26.54 26.13
N THR A 75 -16.82 -26.92 25.22
CA THR A 75 -17.09 -27.86 24.12
C THR A 75 -16.48 -29.26 24.31
N GLY A 76 -15.69 -29.48 25.37
CA GLY A 76 -14.90 -30.71 25.57
C GLY A 76 -15.30 -31.55 26.78
N GLY A 77 -16.53 -31.44 27.27
CA GLY A 77 -17.07 -32.30 28.32
C GLY A 77 -17.81 -33.50 27.71
N GLY A 78 -17.08 -34.48 27.19
CA GLY A 78 -17.71 -35.66 26.61
C GLY A 78 -16.76 -36.56 25.84
N SER A 79 -15.82 -37.20 26.54
CA SER A 79 -15.18 -38.40 25.99
C SER A 79 -14.88 -39.35 27.14
N SER A 80 -15.93 -40.04 27.55
CA SER A 80 -15.85 -41.17 28.47
C SER A 80 -15.12 -42.32 27.77
N ASP A 81 -14.03 -42.75 28.37
CA ASP A 81 -13.16 -43.86 28.00
C ASP A 81 -13.92 -45.13 27.58
N ASN A 82 -14.18 -45.31 26.27
CA ASN A 82 -14.64 -46.58 25.72
C ASN A 82 -13.47 -47.44 25.21
N GLY A 83 -12.36 -47.46 25.97
CA GLY A 83 -11.10 -48.10 25.55
C GLY A 83 -10.42 -48.98 26.60
N ARG A 84 -11.02 -49.19 27.78
CA ARG A 84 -10.38 -49.93 28.89
C ARG A 84 -11.16 -51.12 29.45
N ARG A 85 -12.28 -51.54 28.82
CA ARG A 85 -13.14 -52.63 29.34
C ARG A 85 -13.08 -53.97 28.61
N ALA A 86 -12.14 -54.16 27.67
CA ALA A 86 -11.98 -55.45 27.00
C ALA A 86 -10.52 -55.89 26.93
N ALA A 87 -9.91 -56.14 28.10
CA ALA A 87 -8.69 -56.94 28.21
C ALA A 87 -8.60 -57.54 29.64
N GLY A 88 -8.85 -58.85 29.75
CA GLY A 88 -8.72 -59.68 30.97
C GLY A 88 -10.02 -59.72 31.79
N GLY A 89 -10.67 -60.85 32.09
CA GLY A 89 -10.16 -62.20 32.24
C GLY A 89 -10.35 -62.64 33.69
N SER A 90 -11.48 -63.29 33.99
CA SER A 90 -11.73 -64.30 35.04
C SER A 90 -13.12 -64.86 34.85
#